data_AF-M5BVT4-F1
#
_entry.id   AF-M5BVT4-F1
#
_cell.length_a   1.000
_cell.length_b   1.000
_cell.length_c   1.000
_cell.angle_alpha   90.00
_cell.angle_beta   90.00
_cell.angle_gamma   90.00
#
_symmetry.space_group_name_H-M   'P 1'
#
loop_
_entity.id
_entity.type
_entity.pdbx_description
1 polymer ?
#
loop_
_entity_poly.entity_id
_entity_poly.type
_entity_poly.pdbx_seq_one_letter_code
_entity_poly.pdbx_strand_id
1 'polypeptide(L)'
;MKLHQIPAIHSIVTRWRRPQTGKSASDPALGDQASSNDHPQSVQAPPSPKSPSKKSVRISEAGSPPRHNSSAKGKGRELVNSGPAASAPHLPSPPPSPRINIRPRQPSRCSSGEPISHSHAGEIAKQCGPVHVHEVFECEDAVEPVRLLTLTRRTLVNEARARGGNTLVDESWEYTVSKRGKSGYTVKIDYTAGAVFVAGDGAHDPQKPVAADIAKTGGVNGLMTITSRH
;
A
#
# COMPACT_ATOMS: atom_id res chain seq x y z
N MET A 1 41.78 -15.60 21.47
CA MET A 1 40.96 -14.75 20.58
C MET A 1 40.05 -15.67 19.77
N LYS A 2 38.75 -15.72 20.07
CA LYS A 2 37.78 -16.63 19.40
C LYS A 2 37.01 -15.85 18.34
N LEU A 3 37.24 -16.18 17.07
CA LEU A 3 36.50 -15.68 15.92
C LEU A 3 35.13 -16.38 15.89
N HIS A 4 34.05 -15.61 16.05
CA HIS A 4 32.70 -16.11 15.87
C HIS A 4 32.39 -16.25 14.37
N GLN A 5 32.16 -17.49 13.96
CA GLN A 5 31.75 -17.90 12.62
C GLN A 5 30.27 -17.54 12.43
N ILE A 6 29.97 -16.74 11.41
CA ILE A 6 28.60 -16.36 11.03
C ILE A 6 28.02 -17.49 10.16
N PRO A 7 26.85 -18.07 10.49
CA PRO A 7 26.23 -19.07 9.64
C PRO A 7 25.68 -18.44 8.35
N ALA A 8 25.98 -19.08 7.22
CA ALA A 8 25.50 -18.71 5.90
C ALA A 8 23.98 -18.86 5.81
N ILE A 9 23.30 -17.79 5.42
CA ILE A 9 21.85 -17.81 5.13
C ILE A 9 21.68 -18.46 3.76
N HIS A 10 21.22 -19.71 3.74
CA HIS A 10 20.81 -20.37 2.52
C HIS A 10 19.56 -19.67 1.95
N SER A 11 19.70 -19.09 0.77
CA SER A 11 18.61 -18.52 -0.01
C SER A 11 17.62 -19.63 -0.39
N ILE A 12 16.42 -19.60 0.20
CA ILE A 12 15.33 -20.50 -0.15
C ILE A 12 14.70 -19.98 -1.45
N VAL A 13 15.10 -20.58 -2.56
CA VAL A 13 14.40 -20.45 -3.84
C VAL A 13 13.10 -21.25 -3.75
N THR A 14 11.98 -20.57 -3.51
CA THR A 14 10.65 -21.18 -3.62
C THR A 14 10.31 -21.42 -5.09
N ARG A 15 10.68 -22.60 -5.58
CA ARG A 15 10.28 -23.12 -6.88
C ARG A 15 8.78 -23.44 -6.84
N TRP A 16 7.96 -22.59 -7.44
CA TRP A 16 6.53 -22.82 -7.66
C TRP A 16 6.31 -24.13 -8.45
N ARG A 17 5.80 -25.16 -7.76
CA ARG A 17 5.46 -26.45 -8.37
C ARG A 17 4.06 -26.35 -8.99
N ARG A 18 4.01 -26.34 -10.32
CA ARG A 18 2.78 -26.39 -11.14
C ARG A 18 2.01 -27.70 -10.84
N PRO A 19 0.71 -27.69 -10.51
CA PRO A 19 -0.08 -28.91 -10.38
C PRO A 19 -0.23 -29.60 -11.73
N GLN A 20 0.04 -30.91 -11.78
CA GLN A 20 -0.25 -31.71 -12.96
C GLN A 20 -1.74 -32.01 -13.03
N THR A 21 -2.35 -31.65 -14.15
CA THR A 21 -3.67 -32.09 -14.58
C THR A 21 -3.59 -33.56 -14.97
N GLY A 22 -3.91 -34.45 -14.03
CA GLY A 22 -4.23 -35.84 -14.31
C GLY A 22 -5.65 -35.96 -14.88
N LYS A 23 -5.79 -36.78 -15.91
CA LYS A 23 -6.90 -36.89 -16.86
C LYS A 23 -7.47 -38.30 -16.76
N SER A 24 -8.80 -38.45 -16.89
CA SER A 24 -9.54 -39.68 -17.23
C SER A 24 -9.63 -40.78 -16.13
N ALA A 25 -10.71 -41.55 -15.94
CA ALA A 25 -11.90 -41.85 -16.75
C ALA A 25 -13.04 -42.51 -15.92
N SER A 26 -14.22 -42.60 -16.57
CA SER A 26 -15.34 -43.58 -16.45
C SER A 26 -16.30 -43.47 -15.24
N ASP A 27 -17.59 -43.07 -15.35
CA ASP A 27 -18.81 -43.54 -16.08
C ASP A 27 -19.65 -44.56 -15.24
N PRO A 28 -20.93 -44.87 -15.55
CA PRO A 28 -22.16 -44.27 -14.98
C PRO A 28 -23.03 -45.28 -14.18
N ALA A 29 -24.03 -44.80 -13.42
CA ALA A 29 -25.19 -45.64 -13.06
C ALA A 29 -26.44 -44.82 -12.74
N LEU A 30 -27.55 -45.31 -13.30
CA LEU A 30 -28.91 -44.83 -13.28
C LEU A 30 -29.56 -44.84 -11.89
N GLY A 31 -30.53 -43.96 -11.69
CA GLY A 31 -31.49 -44.02 -10.60
C GLY A 31 -32.65 -43.05 -10.84
N ASP A 32 -33.63 -43.49 -11.61
CA ASP A 32 -34.96 -42.89 -11.70
C ASP A 32 -35.61 -42.81 -10.31
N GLN A 33 -36.19 -41.66 -9.96
CA GLN A 33 -37.52 -41.65 -9.35
C GLN A 33 -38.21 -40.30 -9.51
N ALA A 34 -39.32 -40.36 -10.24
CA ALA A 34 -40.34 -39.33 -10.31
C ALA A 34 -41.04 -39.15 -8.96
N SER A 35 -41.38 -37.91 -8.61
CA SER A 35 -42.74 -37.59 -8.18
C SER A 35 -42.99 -36.08 -8.16
N SER A 36 -44.05 -35.76 -8.87
CA SER A 36 -44.78 -34.51 -9.00
C SER A 36 -45.01 -33.77 -7.68
N ASN A 37 -44.96 -32.43 -7.71
CA ASN A 37 -46.08 -31.64 -7.21
C ASN A 37 -46.03 -30.19 -7.69
N ASP A 38 -47.13 -29.81 -8.35
CA ASP A 38 -47.59 -28.48 -8.68
C ASP A 38 -47.65 -27.54 -7.47
N HIS A 39 -47.12 -26.31 -7.59
CA HIS A 39 -47.92 -25.06 -7.53
C HIS A 39 -47.02 -23.81 -7.66
N PRO A 40 -47.33 -22.87 -8.57
CA PRO A 40 -46.66 -21.58 -8.61
C PRO A 40 -47.32 -20.60 -7.63
N GLN A 41 -46.68 -20.32 -6.48
CA GLN A 41 -47.03 -19.14 -5.69
C GLN A 41 -46.31 -17.91 -6.23
N SER A 42 -47.06 -17.12 -7.00
CA SER A 42 -46.78 -15.72 -7.29
C SER A 42 -46.79 -14.92 -5.99
N VAL A 43 -45.61 -14.64 -5.44
CA VAL A 43 -45.45 -13.73 -4.30
C VAL A 43 -44.95 -12.37 -4.80
N GLN A 44 -45.89 -11.43 -4.72
CA GLN A 44 -45.76 -9.97 -4.65
C GLN A 44 -44.34 -9.37 -4.67
N ALA A 45 -44.12 -8.51 -5.67
CA ALA A 45 -43.02 -7.56 -5.69
C ALA A 45 -43.09 -6.60 -4.49
N PRO A 46 -41.96 -6.28 -3.84
CA PRO A 46 -41.90 -5.28 -2.77
C PRO A 46 -42.16 -3.86 -3.32
N PRO A 47 -42.78 -2.97 -2.53
CA PRO A 47 -43.05 -1.60 -2.94
C PRO A 47 -41.75 -0.82 -3.14
N SER A 48 -41.66 -0.11 -4.27
CA SER A 48 -40.52 0.72 -4.65
C SER A 48 -40.17 1.76 -3.58
N PRO A 49 -38.88 1.94 -3.23
CA PRO A 49 -38.47 2.99 -2.32
C PRO A 49 -38.66 4.36 -2.97
N LYS A 50 -39.44 5.23 -2.31
CA LYS A 50 -39.65 6.63 -2.69
C LYS A 50 -38.32 7.36 -2.75
N SER A 51 -38.02 7.95 -3.92
CA SER A 51 -36.81 8.73 -4.15
C SER A 51 -36.76 9.97 -3.22
N PRO A 52 -35.66 10.21 -2.47
CA PRO A 52 -35.52 11.43 -1.70
C PRO A 52 -35.31 12.64 -2.63
N SER A 53 -36.16 13.64 -2.39
CA SER A 53 -36.21 14.92 -3.08
C SER A 53 -34.86 15.65 -3.05
N LYS A 54 -34.40 16.08 -4.23
CA LYS A 54 -33.16 16.82 -4.44
C LYS A 54 -33.25 18.20 -3.79
N LYS A 55 -32.70 18.37 -2.59
CA LYS A 55 -32.43 19.70 -2.02
C LYS A 55 -31.09 20.20 -2.57
N SER A 56 -31.17 21.03 -3.61
CA SER A 56 -30.05 21.73 -4.22
C SER A 56 -29.47 22.74 -3.22
N VAL A 57 -28.36 22.40 -2.57
CA VAL A 57 -27.60 23.33 -1.74
C VAL A 57 -26.65 24.11 -2.65
N ARG A 58 -26.97 25.39 -2.83
CA ARG A 58 -26.16 26.39 -3.53
C ARG A 58 -25.04 26.81 -2.58
N ILE A 59 -23.82 26.34 -2.82
CA ILE A 59 -22.65 26.77 -2.06
C ILE A 59 -22.11 28.02 -2.74
N SER A 60 -22.19 29.14 -2.03
CA SER A 60 -21.65 30.42 -2.45
C SER A 60 -20.13 30.39 -2.42
N GLU A 61 -19.57 30.77 -3.56
CA GLU A 61 -18.19 31.16 -3.81
C GLU A 61 -17.75 32.23 -2.80
N ALA A 62 -16.73 31.95 -2.00
CA ALA A 62 -16.13 32.89 -1.07
C ALA A 62 -14.60 32.91 -1.23
N GLY A 63 -14.15 33.95 -1.94
CA GLY A 63 -12.99 34.78 -1.56
C GLY A 63 -11.63 34.09 -1.39
N SER A 64 -10.80 34.17 -2.43
CA SER A 64 -9.35 34.00 -2.32
C SER A 64 -8.70 35.07 -1.44
N PRO A 65 -7.79 34.72 -0.51
CA PRO A 65 -6.87 35.68 0.11
C PRO A 65 -5.53 35.82 -0.64
N PRO A 66 -4.78 36.91 -0.37
CA PRO A 66 -3.83 37.50 -1.30
C PRO A 66 -2.42 36.89 -1.28
N ARG A 67 -1.74 37.09 -2.41
CA ARG A 67 -0.32 36.80 -2.64
C ARG A 67 0.57 37.66 -1.74
N HIS A 68 1.40 37.02 -0.91
CA HIS A 68 2.51 37.69 -0.23
C HIS A 68 3.76 37.67 -1.11
N ASN A 69 4.16 38.85 -1.61
CA ASN A 69 5.45 39.09 -2.24
C ASN A 69 6.52 39.24 -1.13
N SER A 70 7.50 38.34 -1.10
CA SER A 70 8.70 38.48 -0.25
C SER A 70 9.79 39.26 -0.99
N SER A 71 9.92 40.53 -0.63
CA SER A 71 11.02 41.40 -1.05
C SER A 71 12.25 41.12 -0.17
N ALA A 72 13.24 40.43 -0.72
CA ALA A 72 14.55 40.24 -0.09
C ALA A 72 15.46 41.44 -0.39
N LYS A 73 15.52 42.37 0.56
CA LYS A 73 16.41 43.53 0.57
C LYS A 73 17.87 43.08 0.72
N GLY A 74 18.66 43.30 -0.33
CA GLY A 74 20.10 43.02 -0.36
C GLY A 74 20.85 43.84 0.68
N LYS A 75 21.66 43.15 1.50
CA LYS A 75 22.63 43.73 2.44
C LYS A 75 23.78 44.37 1.66
N GLY A 76 23.92 45.68 1.79
CA GLY A 76 25.14 46.40 1.44
C GLY A 76 26.32 45.85 2.24
N ARG A 77 27.40 45.53 1.52
CA ARG A 77 28.65 45.06 2.08
C ARG A 77 29.59 46.28 2.11
N GLU A 78 29.74 46.85 3.29
CA GLU A 78 30.65 47.97 3.56
C GLU A 78 32.09 47.44 3.53
N LEU A 79 32.93 48.02 2.66
CA LEU A 79 34.38 47.88 2.70
C LEU A 79 34.88 48.70 3.90
N VAL A 80 35.42 48.03 4.91
CA VAL A 80 36.25 48.69 5.93
C VAL A 80 37.70 48.23 5.80
N ASN A 81 38.53 49.25 5.88
CA ASN A 81 39.90 49.40 5.45
C ASN A 81 40.88 48.61 6.33
N SER A 82 41.89 48.06 5.68
CA SER A 82 43.01 47.32 6.26
C SER A 82 43.97 48.22 7.04
N GLY A 83 44.18 47.91 8.33
CA GLY A 83 45.26 48.45 9.17
C GLY A 83 46.40 47.44 9.35
N PRO A 84 47.63 47.90 9.68
CA PRO A 84 48.83 47.08 9.69
C PRO A 84 48.87 46.11 10.88
N ALA A 85 49.30 44.89 10.58
CA ALA A 85 49.33 43.73 11.44
C ALA A 85 50.35 43.87 12.59
N ALA A 86 49.85 43.83 13.83
CA ALA A 86 50.65 43.46 14.99
C ALA A 86 50.75 41.93 15.02
N SER A 87 51.97 41.41 15.01
CA SER A 87 52.29 39.98 15.07
C SER A 87 51.75 39.35 16.36
N ALA A 88 50.60 38.72 16.28
CA ALA A 88 50.05 37.89 17.34
C ALA A 88 50.82 36.56 17.42
N PRO A 89 51.06 36.01 18.63
CA PRO A 89 51.74 34.74 18.81
C PRO A 89 50.93 33.60 18.16
N HIS A 90 51.64 32.75 17.43
CA HIS A 90 51.12 31.61 16.70
C HIS A 90 50.49 30.60 17.69
N LEU A 91 49.16 30.61 17.81
CA LEU A 91 48.44 29.58 18.55
C LEU A 91 48.44 28.28 17.74
N PRO A 92 48.62 27.11 18.38
CA PRO A 92 48.57 25.82 17.70
C PRO A 92 47.18 25.61 17.09
N SER A 93 47.15 25.18 15.83
CA SER A 93 45.94 24.93 15.07
C SER A 93 45.00 23.98 15.82
N PRO A 94 43.69 24.29 15.95
CA PRO A 94 42.75 23.37 16.56
C PRO A 94 42.69 22.05 15.77
N PRO A 95 42.55 20.91 16.45
CA PRO A 95 42.49 19.61 15.79
C PRO A 95 41.29 19.55 14.83
N PRO A 96 41.42 18.85 13.68
CA PRO A 96 40.34 18.72 12.72
C PRO A 96 39.13 18.10 13.40
N SER A 97 37.98 18.78 13.32
CA SER A 97 36.74 18.30 13.93
C SER A 97 36.41 16.89 13.43
N PRO A 98 35.94 15.99 14.32
CA PRO A 98 35.59 14.63 13.93
C PRO A 98 34.52 14.70 12.84
N ARG A 99 34.84 14.12 11.67
CA ARG A 99 33.87 13.94 10.59
C ARG A 99 32.78 13.02 11.11
N ILE A 100 31.64 13.60 11.48
CA ILE A 100 30.44 12.84 11.82
C ILE A 100 30.06 12.10 10.54
N ASN A 101 30.38 10.81 10.48
CA ASN A 101 29.94 9.94 9.40
C ASN A 101 28.42 9.81 9.49
N ILE A 102 27.71 10.69 8.79
CA ILE A 102 26.26 10.61 8.64
C ILE A 102 26.00 9.37 7.78
N ARG A 103 25.73 8.25 8.45
CA ARG A 103 25.35 7.00 7.80
C ARG A 103 24.07 7.28 7.00
N PRO A 104 24.02 6.94 5.69
CA PRO A 104 22.80 7.04 4.91
C PRO A 104 21.68 6.29 5.63
N ARG A 105 20.58 6.97 5.93
CA ARG A 105 19.41 6.31 6.51
C ARG A 105 18.89 5.31 5.47
N GLN A 106 18.98 4.03 5.80
CA GLN A 106 18.45 2.96 4.94
C GLN A 106 16.94 3.17 4.75
N PRO A 107 16.39 2.88 3.56
CA PRO A 107 14.95 2.87 3.34
C PRO A 107 14.26 1.97 4.37
N SER A 108 13.13 2.43 4.92
CA SER A 108 12.34 1.63 5.84
C SER A 108 11.49 0.64 5.04
N ARG A 109 11.81 -0.66 5.13
CA ARG A 109 11.10 -1.75 4.46
C ARG A 109 10.21 -2.47 5.46
N CYS A 110 8.99 -2.82 5.07
CA CYS A 110 8.03 -3.57 5.88
C CYS A 110 7.23 -4.53 4.98
N SER A 111 6.84 -5.69 5.51
CA SER A 111 6.12 -6.72 4.76
C SER A 111 5.08 -7.41 5.64
N SER A 112 4.03 -7.96 5.03
CA SER A 112 2.99 -8.73 5.72
C SER A 112 3.50 -10.03 6.35
N GLY A 113 4.63 -10.55 5.87
CA GLY A 113 5.16 -11.86 6.29
C GLY A 113 4.70 -12.96 5.33
N GLU A 114 4.24 -14.09 5.89
CA GLU A 114 3.67 -15.18 5.10
C GLU A 114 2.35 -14.73 4.42
N PRO A 115 1.98 -15.32 3.26
CA PRO A 115 0.70 -15.06 2.63
C PRO A 115 -0.47 -15.40 3.55
N ILE A 116 -1.41 -14.47 3.71
CA ILE A 116 -2.55 -14.61 4.62
C ILE A 116 -3.85 -14.44 3.83
N SER A 117 -4.82 -15.29 4.11
CA SER A 117 -6.18 -15.17 3.59
C SER A 117 -7.10 -14.60 4.67
N HIS A 118 -8.05 -13.74 4.28
CA HIS A 118 -9.15 -13.41 5.16
C HIS A 118 -10.05 -14.63 5.37
N SER A 119 -10.64 -14.73 6.58
CA SER A 119 -11.68 -15.70 6.87
C SER A 119 -12.89 -15.40 5.99
N HIS A 120 -13.02 -16.12 4.88
CA HIS A 120 -14.15 -16.03 3.96
C HIS A 120 -15.19 -17.08 4.35
N ALA A 121 -16.47 -16.70 4.33
CA ALA A 121 -17.56 -17.55 4.80
C ALA A 121 -18.12 -18.49 3.70
N GLY A 122 -17.43 -18.66 2.58
CA GLY A 122 -17.93 -19.42 1.42
C GLY A 122 -16.92 -20.38 0.82
N GLU A 123 -17.39 -21.28 -0.04
CA GLU A 123 -16.56 -22.25 -0.74
C GLU A 123 -15.95 -21.62 -2.00
N ILE A 124 -14.66 -21.88 -2.25
CA ILE A 124 -13.98 -21.43 -3.47
C ILE A 124 -14.51 -22.25 -4.66
N ALA A 125 -15.39 -21.66 -5.44
CA ALA A 125 -15.99 -22.29 -6.61
C ALA A 125 -15.05 -22.26 -7.84
N LYS A 126 -14.17 -21.26 -7.95
CA LYS A 126 -13.21 -21.17 -9.07
C LYS A 126 -11.94 -20.42 -8.71
N GLN A 127 -10.79 -20.91 -9.18
CA GLN A 127 -9.52 -20.17 -9.15
C GLN A 127 -9.38 -19.33 -10.42
N CYS A 128 -9.10 -18.05 -10.27
CA CYS A 128 -8.90 -17.08 -11.37
C CYS A 128 -7.42 -16.70 -11.59
N GLY A 129 -6.51 -17.33 -10.84
CA GLY A 129 -5.06 -17.18 -10.98
C GLY A 129 -4.47 -16.04 -10.16
N PRO A 130 -3.13 -15.88 -10.17
CA PRO A 130 -2.45 -14.88 -9.36
C PRO A 130 -2.61 -13.47 -9.95
N VAL A 131 -2.75 -12.48 -9.06
CA VAL A 131 -2.77 -11.05 -9.35
C VAL A 131 -1.65 -10.34 -8.59
N HIS A 132 -1.08 -9.32 -9.22
CA HIS A 132 0.02 -8.54 -8.66
C HIS A 132 -0.14 -7.08 -9.09
N VAL A 133 0.04 -6.17 -8.13
CA VAL A 133 0.03 -4.72 -8.36
C VAL A 133 1.29 -4.14 -7.73
N HIS A 134 2.01 -3.37 -8.53
CA HIS A 134 3.12 -2.53 -8.08
C HIS A 134 2.67 -1.06 -8.20
N GLU A 135 2.72 -0.31 -7.11
CA GLU A 135 2.36 1.11 -7.11
C GLU A 135 3.42 1.95 -6.41
N VAL A 136 3.64 3.15 -6.93
CA VAL A 136 4.54 4.13 -6.33
C VAL A 136 3.76 5.39 -5.97
N PHE A 137 3.82 5.76 -4.69
CA PHE A 137 3.21 6.97 -4.16
C PHE A 137 4.29 7.99 -3.82
N GLU A 138 4.06 9.23 -4.24
CA GLU A 138 4.78 10.38 -3.70
C GLU A 138 3.91 11.03 -2.63
N CYS A 139 4.44 11.15 -1.42
CA CYS A 139 3.76 11.73 -0.26
C CYS A 139 4.53 12.94 0.28
N GLU A 140 3.83 13.90 0.84
CA GLU A 140 4.37 15.01 1.60
C GLU A 140 3.93 14.96 3.06
N ASP A 141 4.79 15.51 3.93
CA ASP A 141 4.65 15.71 5.38
C ASP A 141 4.62 14.43 6.22
N ALA A 142 3.85 13.43 5.80
CA ALA A 142 3.77 12.13 6.47
C ALA A 142 3.51 10.96 5.50
N VAL A 143 3.53 9.74 6.03
CA VAL A 143 3.19 8.51 5.31
C VAL A 143 2.25 7.69 6.18
N GLU A 144 1.11 7.25 5.61
CA GLU A 144 0.12 6.40 6.27
C GLU A 144 0.01 5.07 5.49
N PRO A 145 0.80 4.05 5.85
CA PRO A 145 0.90 2.78 5.12
C PRO A 145 -0.45 2.09 4.95
N VAL A 146 -1.28 2.06 5.99
CA VAL A 146 -2.59 1.40 5.95
C VAL A 146 -3.47 2.01 4.86
N ARG A 147 -3.47 3.33 4.72
CA ARG A 147 -4.23 4.03 3.68
C ARG A 147 -3.68 3.72 2.29
N LEU A 148 -2.37 3.72 2.10
CA LEU A 148 -1.74 3.40 0.81
C LEU A 148 -1.96 1.93 0.41
N LEU A 149 -1.84 1.00 1.36
CA LEU A 149 -2.14 -0.43 1.18
C LEU A 149 -3.61 -0.64 0.81
N THR A 150 -4.53 0.11 1.43
CA THR A 150 -5.97 0.06 1.09
C THR A 150 -6.23 0.52 -0.34
N LEU A 151 -5.58 1.60 -0.79
CA LEU A 151 -5.67 2.07 -2.18
C LEU A 151 -5.12 1.05 -3.17
N THR A 152 -3.96 0.47 -2.87
CA THR A 152 -3.29 -0.54 -3.70
C THR A 152 -4.14 -1.81 -3.78
N ARG A 153 -4.68 -2.27 -2.65
CA ARG A 153 -5.57 -3.43 -2.59
C ARG A 153 -6.83 -3.23 -3.40
N ARG A 154 -7.39 -2.02 -3.43
CA ARG A 154 -8.55 -1.72 -4.30
C ARG A 154 -8.22 -1.93 -5.77
N THR A 155 -7.02 -1.55 -6.22
CA THR A 155 -6.54 -1.85 -7.58
C THR A 155 -6.43 -3.37 -7.78
N LEU A 156 -5.88 -4.09 -6.80
CA LEU A 156 -5.73 -5.54 -6.85
C LEU A 156 -7.07 -6.29 -6.93
N VAL A 157 -8.10 -5.83 -6.20
CA VAL A 157 -9.46 -6.37 -6.28
C VAL A 157 -10.07 -6.13 -7.67
N ASN A 158 -9.80 -4.97 -8.29
CA ASN A 158 -10.27 -4.70 -9.65
C ASN A 158 -9.61 -5.65 -10.66
N GLU A 159 -8.31 -5.93 -10.52
CA GLU A 159 -7.59 -6.93 -11.33
C GLU A 159 -8.16 -8.34 -11.14
N ALA A 160 -8.49 -8.72 -9.89
CA ALA A 160 -9.14 -10.00 -9.63
C ALA A 160 -10.52 -10.09 -10.30
N ARG A 161 -11.31 -9.01 -10.26
CA ARG A 161 -12.61 -8.91 -10.94
C ARG A 161 -12.49 -9.00 -12.46
N ALA A 162 -11.48 -8.36 -13.05
CA ALA A 162 -11.19 -8.47 -14.48
C ALA A 162 -10.91 -9.93 -14.91
N ARG A 163 -10.42 -10.77 -13.98
CA ARG A 163 -10.19 -12.21 -14.19
C ARG A 163 -11.38 -13.09 -13.81
N GLY A 164 -12.51 -12.48 -13.45
CA GLY A 164 -13.73 -13.19 -13.03
C GLY A 164 -13.73 -13.68 -11.58
N GLY A 165 -12.77 -13.24 -10.76
CA GLY A 165 -12.77 -13.46 -9.31
C GLY A 165 -13.59 -12.40 -8.58
N ASN A 166 -14.09 -12.71 -7.39
CA ASN A 166 -14.76 -11.74 -6.51
C ASN A 166 -14.00 -11.48 -5.20
N THR A 167 -13.05 -12.35 -4.85
CA THR A 167 -12.32 -12.36 -3.58
C THR A 167 -10.83 -12.59 -3.82
N LEU A 168 -10.02 -12.09 -2.89
CA LEU A 168 -8.57 -12.32 -2.83
C LEU A 168 -8.24 -13.36 -1.76
N VAL A 169 -7.29 -14.24 -2.07
CA VAL A 169 -6.69 -15.21 -1.14
C VAL A 169 -5.18 -15.10 -1.18
N ASP A 170 -4.51 -15.64 -0.16
CA ASP A 170 -3.05 -15.67 -0.03
C ASP A 170 -2.43 -14.30 -0.30
N GLU A 171 -3.03 -13.27 0.31
CA GLU A 171 -2.60 -11.89 0.18
C GLU A 171 -1.25 -11.72 0.87
N SER A 172 -0.31 -11.06 0.19
CA SER A 172 0.92 -10.59 0.79
C SER A 172 1.31 -9.25 0.21
N TRP A 173 1.88 -8.40 1.05
CA TRP A 173 2.35 -7.08 0.63
C TRP A 173 3.72 -6.80 1.19
N GLU A 174 4.44 -5.96 0.47
CA GLU A 174 5.69 -5.36 0.87
C GLU A 174 5.66 -3.89 0.50
N TYR A 175 6.18 -3.03 1.36
CA TYR A 175 6.43 -1.65 0.99
C TYR A 175 7.77 -1.14 1.47
N THR A 176 8.30 -0.18 0.74
CA THR A 176 9.53 0.54 1.06
C THR A 176 9.26 2.03 1.09
N VAL A 177 9.61 2.68 2.20
CA VAL A 177 9.54 4.14 2.36
C VAL A 177 10.94 4.73 2.22
N SER A 178 11.08 5.67 1.30
CA SER A 178 12.31 6.43 1.07
C SER A 178 12.05 7.92 1.24
N LYS A 179 12.97 8.64 1.89
CA LYS A 179 12.84 10.09 2.08
C LYS A 179 13.32 10.84 0.84
N ARG A 180 12.52 11.80 0.37
CA ARG A 180 12.78 12.67 -0.78
C ARG A 180 12.79 14.14 -0.31
N GLY A 181 13.97 14.76 -0.28
CA GLY A 181 14.08 16.17 0.11
C GLY A 181 13.76 16.43 1.60
N LYS A 182 13.14 17.57 1.91
CA LYS A 182 12.90 18.01 3.29
C LYS A 182 11.70 17.30 3.93
N SER A 183 10.55 17.31 3.24
CA SER A 183 9.26 16.77 3.70
C SER A 183 8.66 15.70 2.77
N GLY A 184 9.28 15.41 1.63
CA GLY A 184 8.78 14.43 0.68
C GLY A 184 9.17 13.00 1.05
N TYR A 185 8.33 12.06 0.65
CA TYR A 185 8.53 10.63 0.78
C TYR A 185 8.10 9.93 -0.50
N THR A 186 8.83 8.90 -0.88
CA THR A 186 8.43 7.99 -1.96
C THR A 186 8.20 6.62 -1.35
N VAL A 187 6.98 6.11 -1.53
CA VAL A 187 6.54 4.81 -1.02
C VAL A 187 6.32 3.89 -2.22
N LYS A 188 7.05 2.78 -2.26
CA LYS A 188 6.83 1.72 -3.24
C LYS A 188 6.08 0.58 -2.57
N ILE A 189 5.03 0.08 -3.20
CA ILE A 189 4.20 -1.01 -2.68
C ILE A 189 4.14 -2.11 -3.73
N ASP A 190 4.50 -3.32 -3.32
CA ASP A 190 4.33 -4.56 -4.06
C ASP A 190 3.25 -5.38 -3.35
N TYR A 191 2.12 -5.63 -4.00
CA TYR A 191 0.99 -6.35 -3.43
C TYR A 191 0.60 -7.52 -4.34
N THR A 192 0.67 -8.74 -3.81
CA THR A 192 0.32 -9.99 -4.51
C THR A 192 -0.85 -10.69 -3.83
N ALA A 193 -1.67 -11.39 -4.62
CA ALA A 193 -2.71 -12.28 -4.12
C ALA A 193 -3.10 -13.33 -5.17
N GLY A 194 -3.82 -14.36 -4.76
CA GLY A 194 -4.62 -15.22 -5.63
C GLY A 194 -6.02 -14.63 -5.84
N ALA A 195 -6.48 -14.55 -7.09
CA ALA A 195 -7.86 -14.21 -7.39
C ALA A 195 -8.73 -15.48 -7.39
N VAL A 196 -9.83 -15.46 -6.66
CA VAL A 196 -10.79 -16.57 -6.60
C VAL A 196 -12.23 -16.07 -6.73
N PHE A 197 -13.10 -16.96 -7.18
CA PHE A 197 -14.54 -16.76 -7.13
C PHE A 197 -15.11 -17.65 -6.03
N VAL A 198 -15.72 -17.01 -5.03
CA VAL A 198 -16.39 -17.66 -3.90
C VAL A 198 -17.90 -17.56 -4.13
N ALA A 199 -18.61 -18.69 -4.02
CA ALA A 199 -20.07 -18.71 -4.12
C ALA A 199 -20.72 -18.58 -2.73
N GLY A 200 -21.82 -17.83 -2.63
CA GLY A 200 -22.62 -17.69 -1.40
C GLY A 200 -22.80 -16.25 -0.92
N ASP A 201 -23.74 -16.06 0.01
CA ASP A 201 -24.18 -14.75 0.54
C ASP A 201 -23.13 -14.06 1.47
N GLY A 202 -22.06 -14.78 1.80
CA GLY A 202 -20.92 -14.28 2.59
C GLY A 202 -19.67 -13.96 1.77
N ALA A 203 -19.74 -14.01 0.44
CA ALA A 203 -18.60 -13.81 -0.47
C ALA A 203 -18.24 -12.34 -0.70
N HIS A 204 -18.31 -11.52 0.35
CA HIS A 204 -17.99 -10.11 0.29
C HIS A 204 -16.54 -9.83 0.69
N ASP A 205 -15.85 -9.10 -0.17
CA ASP A 205 -14.50 -8.63 0.09
C ASP A 205 -14.49 -7.69 1.33
N PRO A 206 -13.62 -7.92 2.33
CA PRO A 206 -13.57 -7.13 3.56
C PRO A 206 -13.05 -5.69 3.36
N GLN A 207 -12.61 -5.32 2.14
CA GLN A 207 -12.06 -4.01 1.78
C GLN A 207 -10.90 -3.51 2.65
N LYS A 208 -10.31 -4.39 3.46
CA LYS A 208 -9.21 -4.08 4.38
C LYS A 208 -8.00 -4.92 3.99
N PRO A 209 -6.78 -4.36 3.94
CA PRO A 209 -5.58 -5.16 3.71
C PRO A 209 -5.33 -6.13 4.87
N VAL A 210 -4.81 -7.31 4.51
CA VAL A 210 -4.32 -8.28 5.51
C VAL A 210 -3.20 -7.68 6.34
N ALA A 211 -3.09 -8.09 7.59
CA ALA A 211 -2.01 -7.68 8.50
C ALA A 211 -1.81 -6.14 8.57
N ALA A 212 -2.88 -5.35 8.43
CA ALA A 212 -2.79 -3.89 8.46
C ALA A 212 -2.22 -3.34 9.79
N ASP A 213 -2.36 -4.10 10.87
CA ASP A 213 -1.90 -3.79 12.22
C ASP A 213 -0.37 -3.81 12.36
N ILE A 214 0.34 -4.58 11.54
CA ILE A 214 1.82 -4.62 11.56
C ILE A 214 2.46 -3.57 10.66
N ALA A 215 1.67 -2.85 9.85
CA ALA A 215 2.17 -1.79 8.98
C ALA A 215 2.60 -0.55 9.80
N LYS A 216 3.91 -0.37 9.99
CA LYS A 216 4.48 0.70 10.83
C LYS A 216 5.11 1.82 10.01
N THR A 217 4.84 3.08 10.39
CA THR A 217 5.34 4.29 9.71
C THR A 217 6.82 4.62 9.95
N GLY A 218 7.57 3.80 10.68
CA GLY A 218 8.98 4.08 11.01
C GLY A 218 9.22 5.43 11.71
N GLY A 219 8.19 5.99 12.36
CA GLY A 219 8.25 7.30 13.01
C GLY A 219 7.88 8.50 12.12
N VAL A 220 7.36 8.27 10.91
CA VAL A 220 6.82 9.31 10.04
C VAL A 220 5.38 9.61 10.43
N ASN A 221 5.19 10.57 11.34
CA ASN A 221 3.88 10.97 11.86
C ASN A 221 3.45 12.32 11.29
N GLY A 222 2.15 12.50 11.05
CA GLY A 222 1.57 13.74 10.55
C GLY A 222 0.41 13.51 9.59
N LEU A 223 -0.07 14.58 8.95
CA LEU A 223 -1.07 14.49 7.90
C LEU A 223 -0.40 14.13 6.57
N MET A 224 -0.75 12.97 6.00
CA MET A 224 -0.21 12.55 4.70
C MET A 224 -0.94 13.24 3.55
N THR A 225 -0.18 13.86 2.65
CA THR A 225 -0.68 14.36 1.36
C THR A 225 -0.07 13.55 0.23
N ILE A 226 -0.90 12.87 -0.58
CA ILE A 226 -0.42 12.14 -1.76
C ILE A 226 -0.32 13.15 -2.93
N THR A 227 0.89 13.42 -3.40
CA THR A 227 1.15 14.35 -4.52
C THR A 227 1.11 13.66 -5.87
N SER A 228 1.50 12.37 -5.92
CA SER A 228 1.47 11.58 -7.15
C SER A 228 1.26 10.08 -6.86
N ARG A 229 0.70 9.37 -7.84
CA ARG A 229 0.51 7.92 -7.86
C ARG A 229 0.87 7.39 -9.25
N HIS A 230 1.72 6.38 -9.30
CA HIS A 230 2.24 5.75 -10.53
C HIS A 230 2.04 4.24 -10.49
#